data_AF-A0A962JRG7-F1
#
_entry.id   AF-A0A962JRG7-F1
#
_cell.length_a   1.000
_cell.length_b   1.000
_cell.length_c   1.000
_cell.angle_alpha   90.00
_cell.angle_beta   90.00
_cell.angle_gamma   90.00
#
_symmetry.space_group_name_H-M   'P 1'
#
loop_
_entity.id
_entity.type
_entity.pdbx_description
1 polymer ?
#
loop_
_entity_poly.entity_id
_entity_poly.type
_entity_poly.pdbx_seq_one_letter_code
_entity_poly.pdbx_strand_id
1 'polypeptide(L)'
;LLDSPRPGFDINSEDSVTHQLPKLVQDKDKPIIGIVDGGSLYDPMIEMLKDRGVCTFRSCDQGVKALGKYIQARLNSEYIKQKYRNG
;
A
#
# COMPACT_ATOMS: atom_id res chain seq x y z
N LEU A 1 17.38 -16.12 6.33
CA LEU A 1 16.64 -15.64 7.52
C LEU A 1 15.38 -14.93 7.04
N LEU A 2 14.40 -15.71 6.60
CA LEU A 2 13.02 -15.26 6.32
C LEU A 2 12.01 -16.24 6.90
N ASP A 3 12.45 -17.48 7.13
CA ASP A 3 11.64 -18.50 7.77
C ASP A 3 11.43 -18.21 9.26
N SER A 4 10.17 -18.18 9.67
CA SER A 4 9.81 -17.96 11.08
C SER A 4 9.82 -19.28 11.84
N PRO A 5 10.44 -19.35 13.04
CA PRO A 5 10.39 -20.55 13.87
C PRO A 5 8.99 -20.77 14.49
N ARG A 6 8.07 -19.79 14.35
CA ARG A 6 6.69 -19.90 14.83
C ARG A 6 5.78 -20.32 13.68
N PRO A 7 5.12 -21.49 13.76
CA PRO A 7 4.17 -21.94 12.75
C PRO A 7 3.10 -20.86 12.48
N GLY A 8 2.83 -20.59 11.20
CA GLY A 8 1.84 -19.61 10.77
C GLY A 8 2.31 -18.14 10.73
N PHE A 9 3.55 -17.83 11.13
CA PHE A 9 4.11 -16.48 11.09
C PHE A 9 5.22 -16.31 10.05
N ASP A 10 5.24 -17.18 9.04
CA ASP A 10 6.20 -17.10 7.95
C ASP A 10 5.80 -16.00 6.96
N ILE A 11 6.75 -15.17 6.56
CA ILE A 11 6.52 -14.10 5.59
C ILE A 11 6.18 -14.64 4.20
N ASN A 12 6.62 -15.85 3.88
CA ASN A 12 6.36 -16.53 2.62
C ASN A 12 5.04 -17.31 2.62
N SER A 13 4.35 -17.42 3.76
CA SER A 13 3.05 -18.07 3.84
C SER A 13 2.01 -17.36 2.95
N GLU A 14 1.11 -18.12 2.33
CA GLU A 14 0.01 -17.56 1.54
C GLU A 14 -0.93 -16.69 2.37
N ASP A 15 -1.04 -16.96 3.68
CA ASP A 15 -1.85 -16.20 4.63
C ASP A 15 -1.14 -14.95 5.16
N SER A 16 0.13 -14.72 4.78
CA SER A 16 0.89 -13.57 5.23
C SER A 16 0.38 -12.27 4.60
N VAL A 17 0.63 -11.14 5.29
CA VAL A 17 0.26 -9.82 4.77
C VAL A 17 0.91 -9.51 3.42
N THR A 18 2.11 -10.05 3.15
CA THR A 18 2.82 -9.85 1.87
C THR A 18 2.14 -10.56 0.70
N HIS A 19 1.28 -11.55 0.96
CA HIS A 19 0.47 -12.23 -0.06
C HIS A 19 -0.98 -11.75 -0.09
N GLN A 20 -1.57 -11.42 1.06
CA GLN A 20 -2.98 -11.02 1.14
C GLN A 20 -3.22 -9.55 0.78
N LEU A 21 -2.34 -8.63 1.23
CA LEU A 21 -2.53 -7.20 0.97
C LEU A 21 -2.45 -6.83 -0.53
N PRO A 22 -1.54 -7.41 -1.35
CA PRO A 22 -1.54 -7.14 -2.79
C PRO A 22 -2.86 -7.52 -3.47
N LYS A 23 -3.47 -8.66 -3.10
CA LYS A 23 -4.77 -9.09 -3.64
C LYS A 23 -5.85 -8.05 -3.33
N LEU A 24 -5.88 -7.56 -2.08
CA LEU A 24 -6.81 -6.52 -1.66
C LEU A 24 -6.59 -5.19 -2.42
N VAL A 25 -5.33 -4.78 -2.61
CA VAL A 25 -4.99 -3.55 -3.35
C VAL A 25 -5.45 -3.64 -4.80
N GLN A 26 -5.32 -4.80 -5.45
CA GLN A 26 -5.73 -5.00 -6.84
C GLN A 26 -7.26 -5.04 -7.01
N ASP A 27 -8.00 -5.52 -6.01
CA ASP A 27 -9.46 -5.70 -6.06
C ASP A 27 -10.25 -4.42 -5.70
N LYS A 28 -9.61 -3.38 -5.14
CA LYS A 28 -10.31 -2.20 -4.61
C LYS A 28 -9.95 -0.91 -5.33
N ASP A 29 -10.98 -0.19 -5.77
CA ASP A 29 -10.84 1.17 -6.32
C ASP A 29 -10.51 2.24 -5.26
N LYS A 30 -10.72 1.91 -3.98
CA LYS A 30 -10.36 2.79 -2.86
C LYS A 30 -8.85 2.69 -2.64
N PRO A 31 -8.11 3.82 -2.59
CA PRO A 31 -6.66 3.77 -2.40
C PRO A 31 -6.30 3.14 -1.05
N ILE A 32 -5.38 2.19 -1.08
CA ILE A 32 -4.81 1.53 0.09
C ILE A 32 -3.29 1.69 0.03
N ILE A 33 -2.68 2.10 1.15
CA ILE A 33 -1.23 2.22 1.29
C ILE A 33 -0.75 1.39 2.48
N GLY A 34 0.49 0.89 2.41
CA GLY A 34 1.19 0.28 3.53
C GLY A 34 2.10 1.28 4.23
N ILE A 35 2.14 1.26 5.55
CA ILE A 35 3.13 2.01 6.33
C ILE A 35 3.76 1.03 7.31
N VAL A 36 5.07 0.90 7.24
CA VAL A 36 5.84 0.00 8.09
C VAL A 36 6.81 0.84 8.90
N ASP A 37 6.45 1.07 10.15
CA ASP A 37 7.31 1.74 11.13
C ASP A 37 8.12 0.67 11.87
N GLY A 38 9.39 0.55 11.50
CA GLY A 38 10.26 -0.51 12.00
C GLY A 38 11.67 -0.43 11.44
N GLY A 39 12.61 -1.11 12.12
CA GLY A 39 14.01 -1.20 11.70
C GLY A 39 14.22 -2.05 10.45
N SER A 40 15.48 -2.22 10.06
CA SER A 40 15.88 -2.89 8.81
C SER A 40 15.42 -4.36 8.68
N LEU A 41 15.02 -4.98 9.79
CA LEU A 41 14.42 -6.32 9.81
C LEU A 41 13.19 -6.42 8.89
N TYR A 42 12.44 -5.32 8.71
CA TYR A 42 11.23 -5.30 7.89
C TYR A 42 11.50 -4.99 6.41
N ASP A 43 12.75 -4.75 6.01
CA ASP A 43 13.12 -4.40 4.64
C ASP A 43 12.65 -5.44 3.62
N PRO A 44 12.84 -6.76 3.86
CA PRO A 44 12.35 -7.77 2.93
C PRO A 44 10.83 -7.70 2.76
N MET A 45 10.07 -7.47 3.83
CA MET A 45 8.61 -7.32 3.77
C MET A 45 8.20 -6.11 2.92
N ILE A 46 8.88 -4.98 3.12
CA ILE A 46 8.59 -3.74 2.40
C ILE A 46 8.88 -3.93 0.91
N GLU A 47 10.02 -4.51 0.54
CA GLU A 47 10.33 -4.76 -0.86
C GLU A 47 9.38 -5.80 -1.48
N MET A 48 9.04 -6.88 -0.77
CA MET A 48 8.04 -7.85 -1.24
C MET A 48 6.67 -7.24 -1.52
N LEU A 49 6.23 -6.30 -0.68
CA LEU A 49 4.98 -5.57 -0.86
C LEU A 49 5.05 -4.62 -2.07
N LYS A 50 6.15 -3.88 -2.21
CA LYS A 50 6.38 -2.95 -3.33
C LYS A 50 6.46 -3.69 -4.66
N ASP A 51 7.18 -4.80 -4.71
CA ASP A 51 7.31 -5.65 -5.90
C ASP A 51 5.96 -6.22 -6.38
N ARG A 52 5.00 -6.37 -5.45
CA ARG A 52 3.64 -6.84 -5.74
C ARG A 52 2.62 -5.71 -5.93
N GLY A 53 3.09 -4.46 -6.07
CA GLY A 53 2.26 -3.31 -6.41
C GLY A 53 1.63 -2.59 -5.22
N VAL A 54 2.05 -2.89 -3.98
CA VAL A 54 1.56 -2.17 -2.80
C VAL A 54 2.41 -0.92 -2.56
N CYS A 55 1.77 0.25 -2.62
CA CYS A 55 2.41 1.52 -2.28
C CYS A 55 2.75 1.56 -0.79
N THR A 56 4.03 1.36 -0.45
CA THR A 56 4.48 1.15 0.93
C THR A 56 5.53 2.17 1.36
N PHE A 57 5.42 2.69 2.58
CA PHE A 57 6.29 3.73 3.15
C PHE A 57 6.92 3.29 4.48
N ARG A 58 8.10 3.85 4.80
CA ARG A 58 8.79 3.68 6.09
C ARG A 58 8.43 4.71 7.16
N SER A 59 7.67 5.71 6.79
CA SER A 59 7.33 6.84 7.65
C SER A 59 5.85 7.15 7.48
N CYS A 60 5.17 7.28 8.61
CA CYS A 60 3.76 7.67 8.64
C CYS A 60 3.54 9.00 7.92
N ASP A 61 4.39 10.00 8.22
CA ASP A 61 4.29 11.34 7.61
C ASP A 61 4.38 11.29 6.09
N GLN A 62 5.31 10.51 5.55
CA GLN A 62 5.46 10.37 4.10
C GLN A 62 4.26 9.65 3.48
N GLY A 63 3.77 8.59 4.12
CA GLY A 63 2.61 7.83 3.64
C GLY A 63 1.34 8.69 3.64
N VAL A 64 1.04 9.36 4.76
CA VAL A 64 -0.14 10.22 4.89
C VAL A 64 -0.07 11.41 3.93
N LYS A 65 1.11 12.03 3.77
CA LYS A 65 1.33 13.12 2.80
C LYS A 65 1.10 12.66 1.36
N ALA A 66 1.59 11.48 0.99
CA ALA A 66 1.37 10.92 -0.34
C ALA A 66 -0.12 10.61 -0.59
N LEU A 67 -0.79 9.99 0.38
CA LEU A 67 -2.22 9.68 0.30
C LEU A 67 -3.06 10.95 0.18
N GLY A 68 -2.78 11.98 0.98
CA GLY A 68 -3.45 13.28 0.89
C GLY A 68 -3.32 13.93 -0.48
N LYS A 69 -2.11 13.92 -1.06
CA LYS A 69 -1.88 14.42 -2.43
C LYS A 69 -2.68 13.64 -3.47
N TYR A 70 -2.69 12.31 -3.37
CA TYR A 70 -3.46 11.46 -4.28
C TYR A 70 -4.96 11.78 -4.22
N ILE A 71 -5.52 11.86 -3.01
CA ILE A 71 -6.94 12.18 -2.81
C ILE A 71 -7.27 13.55 -3.41
N GLN A 72 -6.45 14.57 -3.13
CA GLN A 72 -6.66 15.92 -3.64
C GLN A 72 -6.64 15.96 -5.18
N ALA A 73 -5.68 15.26 -5.81
CA ALA A 73 -5.59 15.16 -7.25
C ALA A 73 -6.80 14.44 -7.86
N ARG A 74 -7.24 13.32 -7.25
CA ARG A 74 -8.41 12.57 -7.70
C ARG A 74 -9.67 13.43 -7.66
N LEU A 75 -9.92 14.12 -6.55
CA LEU A 75 -11.09 15.00 -6.40
C LEU A 75 -11.05 16.18 -7.39
N ASN A 76 -9.88 16.79 -7.60
CA ASN A 76 -9.74 17.88 -8.57
C ASN A 76 -9.98 17.41 -10.01
N SER A 77 -9.48 16.22 -10.37
CA SER A 77 -9.75 15.59 -11.67
C SER A 77 -11.26 15.41 -11.90
N GLU A 78 -11.98 14.89 -10.90
CA GLU A 78 -13.43 14.70 -11.00
C GLU A 78 -14.17 16.04 -11.12
N TYR A 79 -13.77 17.06 -10.36
CA TYR A 79 -14.31 18.41 -10.49
C TYR A 79 -14.15 18.97 -11.92
N ILE A 80 -12.94 18.88 -12.48
CA ILE A 80 -12.66 19.33 -13.85
C ILE A 80 -13.54 18.59 -14.86
N LYS A 81 -13.61 17.25 -14.79
CA LYS A 81 -14.44 16.44 -15.69
C LYS A 81 -15.92 16.83 -15.62
N GLN A 82 -16.45 17.08 -14.42
CA GLN A 82 -17.84 17.49 -14.24
C GLN A 82 -18.10 18.87 -14.84
N LYS A 83 -17.19 19.83 -14.62
CA LYS A 83 -17.32 21.19 -15.16
C LYS A 83 -17.42 21.21 -16.69
N TYR A 84 -16.58 20.42 -17.38
CA TYR A 84 -16.58 20.36 -18.86
C TYR A 84 -17.68 19.46 -19.46
N ARG A 85 -18.35 18.63 -18.67
CA ARG A 85 -19.53 17.86 -19.13
C ARG A 85 -20.83 18.66 -19.04
N ASN A 86 -20.88 19.69 -18.20
CA ASN A 86 -22.09 20.44 -17.86
C ASN A 86 -22.12 21.88 -18.44
N GLY A 87 -21.06 22.30 -19.16
CA GLY A 87 -20.99 23.57 -19.87
C GLY A 87 -20.86 23.32 -21.37
#